data_AF-A0A0N4Z7B3-F1
#
_entry.id   AF-A0A0N4Z7B3-F1
#
_cell.length_a   1.000
_cell.length_b   1.000
_cell.length_c   1.000
_cell.angle_alpha   90.00
_cell.angle_beta   90.00
_cell.angle_gamma   90.00
#
_symmetry.space_group_name_H-M   'P 1'
#
loop_
_entity.id
_entity.type
_entity.pdbx_description
1 polymer ?
#
loop_
_entity_poly.entity_id
_entity_poly.type
_entity_poly.pdbx_seq_one_letter_code
_entity_poly.pdbx_strand_id
1 'polypeptide(L)'
;MLQGSLGGSFFHAKTALNENLKKIRNLDDEWCQLHKMYDEKFSEYTNVVLNENNPSKEKLLYDECYTLAGRIKHISEEKRKLARESSDNINSHLETINDICKVISDKIRETSAADASIKRRGASKRGDKRKEAEAKEELEINEVLNKDTVVAMENEPIYCICREVAYGSMIQCDNDKCPIQWFHLECVKVTEIPKDDELWYCDKCSHKKNIKKKS
;
A
#
# COMPACT_ATOMS: atom_id res chain seq x y z
N MET A 1 14.95 -12.24 28.05
CA MET A 1 15.75 -11.89 26.86
C MET A 1 14.88 -12.02 25.60
N LEU A 2 13.97 -11.07 25.36
CA LEU A 2 13.16 -11.00 24.13
C LEU A 2 13.10 -9.54 23.65
N GLN A 3 14.27 -8.93 23.50
CA GLN A 3 14.41 -7.62 22.86
C GLN A 3 15.45 -7.79 21.75
N GLY A 4 15.00 -7.84 20.49
CA GLY A 4 15.91 -7.81 19.35
C GLY A 4 15.43 -8.41 18.01
N SER A 5 14.42 -9.27 17.97
CA SER A 5 14.22 -10.10 16.75
C SER A 5 13.23 -9.56 15.70
N LEU A 6 12.19 -8.84 16.13
CA LEU A 6 11.03 -8.55 15.29
C LEU A 6 11.22 -7.40 14.30
N GLY A 7 11.76 -6.27 14.77
CA GLY A 7 12.10 -5.14 13.91
C GLY A 7 13.15 -5.51 12.86
N GLY A 8 14.07 -6.42 13.20
CA GLY A 8 15.03 -6.99 12.26
C GLY A 8 14.33 -7.79 11.17
N SER A 9 13.51 -8.78 11.51
CA SER A 9 12.81 -9.61 10.52
C SER A 9 11.94 -8.79 9.56
N PHE A 10 11.16 -7.83 10.08
CA PHE A 10 10.34 -6.94 9.25
C PHE A 10 11.16 -6.03 8.33
N PHE A 11 12.31 -5.51 8.82
CA PHE A 11 13.20 -4.70 8.00
C PHE A 11 13.80 -5.49 6.83
N HIS A 12 14.19 -6.74 7.07
CA HIS A 12 14.71 -7.62 6.01
C HIS A 12 13.62 -7.96 4.99
N ALA A 13 12.37 -8.20 5.43
CA ALA A 13 11.20 -8.38 4.58
C ALA A 13 11.01 -7.24 3.58
N LYS A 14 10.93 -6.02 4.14
CA LYS A 14 10.71 -4.79 3.38
C LYS A 14 11.83 -4.54 2.38
N THR A 15 13.07 -4.83 2.78
CA THR A 15 14.23 -4.68 1.92
C THR A 15 14.19 -5.69 0.76
N ALA A 16 13.95 -6.97 1.06
CA ALA A 16 13.83 -8.03 0.06
C ALA A 16 12.68 -7.76 -0.95
N LEU A 17 11.52 -7.31 -0.47
CA LEU A 17 10.40 -6.95 -1.32
C LEU A 17 10.75 -5.79 -2.26
N ASN A 18 11.36 -4.72 -1.73
CA ASN A 18 11.79 -3.58 -2.54
C ASN A 18 12.82 -3.96 -3.61
N GLU A 19 13.75 -4.85 -3.28
CA GLU A 19 14.73 -5.36 -4.24
C GLU A 19 14.06 -6.17 -5.35
N ASN A 20 13.11 -7.05 -5.00
CA ASN A 20 12.37 -7.83 -5.99
C ASN A 20 11.53 -6.94 -6.91
N LEU A 21 10.84 -5.93 -6.37
CA LEU A 21 10.07 -4.98 -7.17
C LEU A 21 10.96 -4.16 -8.12
N LYS A 22 12.15 -3.76 -7.68
CA LYS A 22 13.13 -3.11 -8.56
C LYS A 22 13.58 -4.02 -9.70
N LYS A 23 13.89 -5.29 -9.40
CA LYS A 23 14.26 -6.28 -10.43
C LYS A 23 13.13 -6.52 -11.43
N ILE A 24 11.89 -6.63 -10.95
CA ILE A 24 10.71 -6.80 -11.82
C ILE A 24 10.56 -5.62 -12.78
N ARG A 25 10.69 -4.37 -12.29
CA ARG A 25 10.64 -3.18 -13.16
C ARG A 25 11.72 -3.18 -14.24
N ASN A 26 12.96 -3.51 -13.87
CA ASN A 26 14.05 -3.60 -14.86
C ASN A 26 13.77 -4.66 -15.92
N LEU A 27 13.24 -5.82 -15.51
CA LEU A 27 12.83 -6.88 -16.43
C LEU A 27 11.62 -6.48 -17.28
N ASP A 28 10.70 -5.65 -16.75
CA ASP A 28 9.59 -5.09 -17.53
C ASP A 28 10.10 -4.19 -18.66
N ASP A 29 11.08 -3.33 -18.37
CA ASP A 29 11.68 -2.45 -19.36
C ASP A 29 12.39 -3.25 -20.47
N GLU A 30 13.18 -4.26 -20.10
CA GLU A 30 13.84 -5.15 -21.08
C GLU A 30 12.82 -5.96 -21.89
N TRP A 31 11.78 -6.48 -21.25
CA TRP A 31 10.69 -7.20 -21.90
C TRP A 31 9.98 -6.35 -22.96
N CYS A 32 9.66 -5.09 -22.62
CA CYS A 32 9.05 -4.14 -23.55
C CYS A 32 9.95 -3.84 -24.75
N GLN A 33 11.25 -3.66 -24.51
CA GLN A 33 12.23 -3.43 -25.59
C GLN A 33 12.33 -4.64 -26.53
N LEU A 34 12.41 -5.85 -25.97
CA LEU A 34 12.46 -7.08 -26.77
C LEU A 34 11.18 -7.31 -27.57
N HIS A 35 10.01 -7.01 -26.99
CA HIS A 35 8.74 -7.08 -27.71
C HIS A 35 8.70 -6.12 -28.91
N LYS A 36 9.15 -4.88 -28.72
CA LYS A 36 9.24 -3.92 -29.82
C LYS A 36 10.18 -4.41 -30.93
N MET A 37 11.35 -4.93 -30.58
CA MET A 37 12.28 -5.51 -31.56
C MET A 37 11.66 -6.72 -32.28
N TYR A 38 10.94 -7.56 -31.55
CA TYR A 38 10.24 -8.71 -32.13
C TYR A 38 9.18 -8.26 -33.14
N ASP A 39 8.37 -7.26 -32.80
CA ASP A 39 7.33 -6.75 -33.70
C ASP A 39 7.93 -6.13 -34.98
N GLU A 40 9.01 -5.36 -34.85
CA GLU A 40 9.75 -4.81 -35.99
C GLU A 40 10.29 -5.92 -36.91
N LYS A 41 10.94 -6.94 -36.33
CA LYS A 41 11.50 -8.08 -37.09
C LYS A 41 10.42 -8.97 -37.69
N PHE A 42 9.32 -9.18 -36.98
CA PHE A 42 8.20 -9.96 -37.46
C PHE A 42 7.48 -9.24 -38.61
N SER A 43 7.40 -7.91 -38.56
CA SER A 43 6.89 -7.11 -39.68
C SER A 43 7.78 -7.25 -40.93
N GLU A 44 9.09 -7.20 -40.75
CA GLU A 44 10.06 -7.44 -41.84
C GLU A 44 9.93 -8.86 -42.41
N TYR A 45 9.87 -9.87 -41.54
CA TYR A 45 9.64 -11.27 -41.93
C TYR A 45 8.37 -11.42 -42.78
N THR A 46 7.26 -10.85 -42.31
CA THR A 46 5.97 -10.89 -43.01
C THR A 46 6.06 -10.23 -44.38
N ASN A 47 6.77 -9.10 -44.51
CA ASN A 47 6.98 -8.45 -45.79
C ASN A 47 7.79 -9.34 -46.74
N VAL A 48 8.86 -9.96 -46.26
CA VAL A 48 9.71 -10.84 -47.09
C VAL A 48 8.92 -12.04 -47.63
N VAL A 49 8.12 -12.68 -46.77
CA VAL A 49 7.28 -13.82 -47.13
C VAL A 49 6.22 -13.44 -48.17
N LEU A 50 5.59 -12.27 -48.02
CA LEU A 50 4.50 -11.85 -48.90
C LEU A 50 4.98 -11.22 -50.22
N ASN A 51 6.09 -10.49 -50.22
CA ASN A 51 6.47 -9.60 -51.32
C ASN A 51 7.84 -9.89 -51.94
N GLU A 52 8.84 -10.36 -51.18
CA GLU A 52 10.23 -10.42 -51.66
C GLU A 52 10.66 -11.82 -52.14
N ASN A 53 9.91 -12.89 -51.81
CA ASN A 53 10.15 -14.28 -52.26
C ASN A 53 11.63 -14.70 -52.14
N ASN A 54 12.27 -14.32 -51.02
CA ASN A 54 13.69 -14.54 -50.74
C ASN A 54 13.89 -15.53 -49.57
N PRO A 55 14.12 -16.83 -49.85
CA PRO A 55 14.17 -17.87 -48.81
C PRO A 55 15.32 -17.70 -47.82
N SER A 56 16.45 -17.15 -48.26
CA SER A 56 17.61 -16.94 -47.37
C SER A 56 17.34 -15.85 -46.34
N LYS A 57 16.72 -14.74 -46.77
CA LYS A 57 16.34 -13.64 -45.89
C LYS A 57 15.18 -14.04 -44.98
N GLU A 58 14.21 -14.79 -45.50
CA GLU A 58 13.10 -15.36 -44.73
C GLU A 58 13.63 -16.21 -43.55
N LYS A 59 14.54 -17.15 -43.83
CA LYS A 59 15.12 -18.02 -42.80
C LYS A 59 15.87 -17.22 -41.72
N LEU A 60 16.67 -16.23 -42.14
CA LEU A 60 17.43 -15.39 -41.20
C LEU A 60 16.48 -14.64 -40.25
N LEU A 61 15.43 -14.01 -40.77
CA LEU A 61 14.46 -13.27 -39.98
C LEU A 61 13.63 -14.18 -39.06
N TYR A 62 13.31 -15.40 -39.52
CA TYR A 62 12.67 -16.40 -38.68
C TYR A 62 13.56 -16.78 -37.48
N ASP A 63 14.85 -17.06 -37.71
CA ASP A 63 15.79 -17.40 -36.64
C ASP A 63 15.96 -16.24 -35.63
N GLU A 64 15.99 -14.99 -36.12
CA GLU A 64 15.98 -13.78 -35.26
C GLU A 64 14.70 -13.68 -34.42
N CYS A 65 13.53 -13.82 -35.04
CA CYS A 65 12.23 -13.79 -34.34
C CYS A 65 12.12 -14.91 -33.30
N TYR A 66 12.57 -16.12 -33.64
CA TYR A 66 12.59 -17.27 -32.73
C TYR A 66 13.48 -17.01 -31.52
N THR A 67 14.66 -16.42 -31.73
CA THR A 67 15.58 -16.05 -30.65
C THR A 67 14.97 -14.99 -29.73
N LEU A 68 14.36 -13.95 -30.31
CA LEU A 68 13.68 -12.89 -29.54
C LEU A 68 12.51 -13.45 -28.72
N ALA A 69 11.67 -14.30 -29.31
CA ALA A 69 10.56 -14.96 -28.61
C ALA A 69 11.06 -15.83 -27.43
N GLY A 70 12.18 -16.53 -27.62
CA GLY A 70 12.84 -17.28 -26.55
C GLY A 70 13.26 -16.40 -25.38
N ARG A 71 13.87 -15.25 -25.65
CA ARG A 71 14.26 -14.28 -24.61
C ARG A 71 13.05 -13.66 -23.89
N ILE A 72 12.04 -13.26 -24.64
CA ILE A 72 10.77 -12.74 -24.09
C ILE A 72 10.15 -13.74 -23.12
N LYS A 73 10.10 -15.02 -23.51
CA LYS A 73 9.58 -16.09 -22.65
C LYS A 73 10.40 -16.22 -21.37
N HIS A 74 11.73 -16.23 -21.49
CA HIS A 74 12.63 -16.32 -20.33
C HIS A 74 12.42 -15.17 -19.34
N ILE A 75 12.38 -13.92 -19.82
CA ILE A 75 12.12 -12.76 -18.96
C ILE A 75 10.73 -12.84 -18.30
N SER A 76 9.73 -13.30 -19.05
CA SER A 76 8.38 -13.49 -18.50
C SER A 76 8.34 -14.53 -17.37
N GLU A 77 9.17 -15.57 -17.46
CA GLU A 77 9.33 -16.59 -16.42
C GLU A 77 10.05 -16.04 -15.18
N GLU A 78 11.14 -15.31 -15.37
CA GLU A 78 11.89 -14.68 -14.28
C GLU A 78 11.04 -13.65 -13.51
N LYS A 79 10.27 -12.81 -14.23
CA LYS A 79 9.30 -11.88 -13.62
C LYS A 79 8.28 -12.61 -12.75
N ARG A 80 7.73 -13.72 -13.26
CA ARG A 80 6.76 -14.54 -12.52
C ARG A 80 7.37 -15.17 -11.28
N LYS A 81 8.64 -15.58 -11.35
CA LYS A 81 9.38 -16.12 -10.21
C LYS A 81 9.57 -15.07 -9.11
N LEU A 82 10.06 -13.88 -9.46
CA LEU A 82 10.23 -12.78 -8.50
C LEU A 82 8.91 -12.33 -7.87
N ALA A 83 7.82 -12.33 -8.64
CA ALA A 83 6.49 -12.01 -8.12
C ALA A 83 6.03 -13.07 -7.10
N ARG A 84 6.25 -14.36 -7.37
CA ARG A 84 5.94 -15.44 -6.41
C ARG A 84 6.79 -15.32 -5.14
N GLU A 85 8.10 -15.14 -5.29
CA GLU A 85 9.01 -14.95 -4.14
C GLU A 85 8.59 -13.77 -3.26
N SER A 86 8.11 -12.68 -3.87
CA SER A 86 7.59 -11.52 -3.16
C SER A 86 6.31 -11.84 -2.40
N SER A 87 5.36 -12.53 -3.02
CA SER A 87 4.12 -12.97 -2.37
C SER A 87 4.39 -13.94 -1.22
N ASP A 88 5.26 -14.92 -1.43
CA ASP A 88 5.62 -15.92 -0.41
C ASP A 88 6.30 -15.26 0.79
N ASN A 89 7.17 -14.28 0.55
CA ASN A 89 7.77 -13.47 1.61
C ASN A 89 6.69 -12.74 2.43
N ILE A 90 5.79 -12.02 1.77
CA ILE A 90 4.69 -11.29 2.45
C ILE A 90 3.81 -12.25 3.26
N ASN A 91 3.45 -13.40 2.69
CA ASN A 91 2.62 -14.40 3.38
C ASN A 91 3.32 -14.94 4.64
N SER A 92 4.61 -15.26 4.55
CA SER A 92 5.40 -15.71 5.71
C SER A 92 5.47 -14.66 6.82
N HIS A 93 5.60 -13.38 6.45
CA HIS A 93 5.54 -12.30 7.43
C HIS A 93 4.15 -12.12 8.05
N LEU A 94 3.08 -12.29 7.27
CA LEU A 94 1.70 -12.24 7.78
C LEU A 94 1.41 -13.38 8.76
N GLU A 95 1.89 -14.59 8.49
CA GLU A 95 1.83 -15.72 9.43
C GLU A 95 2.57 -15.41 10.72
N THR A 96 3.79 -14.87 10.63
CA THR A 96 4.58 -14.47 11.80
C THR A 96 3.85 -13.42 12.65
N ILE A 97 3.21 -12.43 12.01
CA ILE A 97 2.42 -11.40 12.70
C ILE A 97 1.22 -12.05 13.41
N ASN A 98 0.50 -12.96 12.75
CA ASN A 98 -0.64 -13.66 13.35
C ASN A 98 -0.23 -14.48 14.59
N ASP A 99 0.91 -15.16 14.53
CA ASP A 99 1.45 -15.91 15.68
C ASP A 99 1.78 -14.99 16.85
N ILE A 100 2.34 -13.81 16.59
CA ILE A 100 2.63 -12.82 17.63
C ILE A 100 1.36 -12.28 18.25
N CYS A 101 0.36 -11.93 17.44
CA CYS A 101 -0.95 -11.48 17.92
C CYS A 101 -1.59 -12.54 18.83
N LYS A 102 -1.46 -13.82 18.50
CA LYS A 102 -1.93 -14.92 19.33
C LYS A 102 -1.19 -15.00 20.66
N VAL A 103 0.14 -14.92 20.66
CA VAL A 103 0.96 -14.93 21.89
C VAL A 103 0.60 -13.75 22.80
N ILE A 104 0.43 -12.55 22.23
CA ILE A 104 0.02 -11.35 22.98
C ILE A 104 -1.37 -11.56 23.59
N SER A 105 -2.32 -12.07 22.80
CA SER A 105 -3.68 -12.35 23.26
C SER A 105 -3.72 -13.36 24.42
N ASP A 106 -2.94 -14.43 24.33
CA ASP A 106 -2.83 -15.43 25.39
C ASP A 106 -2.17 -14.82 26.65
N LYS A 107 -1.15 -13.97 26.47
CA LYS A 107 -0.50 -13.28 27.59
C LYS A 107 -1.43 -12.33 28.32
N ILE A 108 -2.26 -11.58 27.59
CA ILE A 108 -3.29 -10.70 28.16
C ILE A 108 -4.29 -11.51 28.98
N ARG A 109 -4.76 -12.66 28.45
CA ARG A 109 -5.68 -13.56 29.17
C ARG A 109 -5.06 -14.11 30.46
N GLU A 110 -3.79 -14.49 30.44
CA GLU A 110 -3.06 -14.94 31.63
C GLU A 110 -2.95 -13.85 32.71
N THR A 111 -2.61 -12.61 32.32
CA THR A 111 -2.52 -11.48 33.26
C THR A 111 -3.88 -11.15 33.87
N SER A 112 -4.95 -11.10 33.07
CA SER A 112 -6.30 -10.86 33.59
C SER A 112 -6.77 -11.99 34.52
N ALA A 113 -6.39 -13.25 34.27
CA ALA A 113 -6.70 -14.38 35.15
C ALA A 113 -5.91 -14.35 36.48
N ALA A 114 -4.66 -13.91 36.44
CA ALA A 114 -3.84 -13.69 37.63
C ALA A 114 -4.42 -12.56 38.50
N ASP A 115 -4.82 -11.44 37.89
CA ASP A 115 -5.45 -10.31 38.59
C ASP A 115 -6.82 -10.67 39.18
N ALA A 116 -7.62 -11.48 38.48
CA ALA A 116 -8.86 -12.03 39.01
C ALA A 116 -8.64 -12.95 40.24
N SER A 117 -7.48 -13.59 40.32
CA SER A 117 -7.10 -14.45 41.44
C SER A 117 -6.58 -13.66 42.65
N ILE A 118 -5.92 -12.51 42.41
CA ILE A 118 -5.52 -11.56 43.45
C ILE A 118 -6.74 -10.84 44.04
N LYS A 119 -7.70 -10.39 43.21
CA LYS A 119 -8.97 -9.78 43.67
C LYS A 119 -9.80 -10.70 44.58
N ARG A 120 -9.69 -12.02 44.43
CA ARG A 120 -10.38 -13.02 45.30
C ARG A 120 -9.80 -13.13 46.71
N ARG A 121 -8.57 -12.65 46.95
CA ARG A 121 -7.96 -12.63 48.29
C ARG A 121 -8.23 -11.34 49.08
N GLY A 122 -8.86 -10.33 48.46
CA GLY A 122 -9.16 -9.06 49.11
C GLY A 122 -10.41 -8.38 48.54
N ALA A 123 -11.59 -8.88 48.87
CA ALA A 123 -12.83 -8.15 48.61
C ALA A 123 -13.92 -8.51 49.63
N SER A 124 -13.90 -7.82 50.77
CA SER A 124 -15.15 -7.50 51.49
C SER A 124 -15.68 -6.19 50.91
N LYS A 125 -16.86 -6.26 50.28
CA LYS A 125 -17.76 -5.17 49.84
C LYS A 125 -17.19 -4.06 48.92
N ARG A 126 -17.55 -4.10 47.61
CA ARG A 126 -18.01 -2.95 46.78
C ARG A 126 -18.15 -3.36 45.30
N GLY A 127 -19.38 -3.68 44.88
CA GLY A 127 -19.69 -4.23 43.55
C GLY A 127 -19.89 -3.23 42.40
N ASP A 128 -19.97 -1.92 42.67
CA ASP A 128 -20.37 -0.96 41.62
C ASP A 128 -19.21 -0.36 40.80
N LYS A 129 -18.00 -0.26 41.35
CA LYS A 129 -16.87 0.42 40.67
C LYS A 129 -16.13 -0.42 39.62
N ARG A 130 -16.51 -1.69 39.43
CA ARG A 130 -15.73 -2.65 38.64
C ARG A 130 -16.04 -2.60 37.14
N LYS A 131 -17.29 -2.32 36.77
CA LYS A 131 -17.70 -2.22 35.35
C LYS A 131 -17.12 -0.98 34.65
N GLU A 132 -16.93 0.11 35.38
CA GLU A 132 -16.35 1.35 34.84
C GLU A 132 -14.82 1.24 34.64
N ALA A 133 -14.12 0.45 35.46
CA ALA A 133 -12.70 0.19 35.32
C ALA A 133 -12.38 -0.76 34.16
N GLU A 134 -13.18 -1.82 33.99
CA GLU A 134 -13.01 -2.80 32.90
C GLU A 134 -13.26 -2.16 31.51
N ALA A 135 -14.23 -1.23 31.39
CA ALA A 135 -14.44 -0.46 30.15
C ALA A 135 -13.29 0.54 29.85
N LYS A 136 -12.64 1.07 30.89
CA LYS A 136 -11.53 2.03 30.74
C LYS A 136 -10.24 1.34 30.30
N GLU A 137 -10.02 0.13 30.79
CA GLU A 137 -8.87 -0.73 30.44
C GLU A 137 -8.99 -1.27 29.00
N GLU A 138 -10.21 -1.64 28.55
CA GLU A 138 -10.47 -2.03 27.17
C GLU A 138 -10.27 -0.85 26.18
N LEU A 139 -10.58 0.38 26.60
CA LEU A 139 -10.29 1.60 25.82
C LEU A 139 -8.78 1.90 25.74
N GLU A 140 -8.04 1.76 26.84
CA GLU A 140 -6.58 1.96 26.87
C GLU A 140 -5.82 0.92 26.03
N ILE A 141 -6.24 -0.35 26.06
CA ILE A 141 -5.63 -1.41 25.23
C ILE A 141 -5.85 -1.14 23.75
N ASN A 142 -7.07 -0.72 23.36
CA ASN A 142 -7.35 -0.32 21.98
C ASN A 142 -6.52 0.90 21.56
N GLU A 143 -6.29 1.86 22.46
CA GLU A 143 -5.46 3.04 22.18
C GLU A 143 -3.98 2.70 21.97
N VAL A 144 -3.43 1.73 22.73
CA VAL A 144 -2.05 1.26 22.60
C VAL A 144 -1.84 0.40 21.34
N LEU A 145 -2.77 -0.50 21.03
CA LEU A 145 -2.74 -1.29 19.78
C LEU A 145 -2.85 -0.40 18.54
N ASN A 146 -3.63 0.68 18.62
CA ASN A 146 -3.74 1.66 17.54
C ASN A 146 -2.48 2.53 17.43
N LYS A 147 -1.68 2.66 18.48
CA LYS A 147 -0.45 3.48 18.46
C LYS A 147 0.68 2.79 17.72
N ASP A 148 0.83 1.47 17.88
CA ASP A 148 1.90 0.71 17.24
C ASP A 148 1.61 0.38 15.76
N THR A 149 0.34 0.32 15.34
CA THR A 149 -0.03 0.27 13.90
C THR A 149 0.20 1.61 13.20
N VAL A 150 0.10 2.73 13.92
CA VAL A 150 0.36 4.09 13.39
C VAL A 150 1.85 4.35 13.12
N VAL A 151 2.77 3.67 13.83
CA VAL A 151 4.22 3.82 13.59
C VAL A 151 4.65 3.26 12.21
N ALA A 152 3.89 2.32 11.64
CA ALA A 152 4.16 1.83 10.28
C ALA A 152 3.71 2.80 9.17
N MET A 153 2.97 3.86 9.51
CA MET A 153 2.41 4.86 8.57
C MET A 153 3.19 6.19 8.54
N GLU A 154 4.40 6.26 9.11
CA GLU A 154 5.20 7.51 9.19
C GLU A 154 5.64 8.12 7.84
N ASN A 155 5.17 7.60 6.70
CA ASN A 155 5.42 8.18 5.38
C ASN A 155 4.15 8.45 4.55
N GLU A 156 2.98 8.50 5.16
CA GLU A 156 1.79 8.99 4.45
C GLU A 156 1.73 10.52 4.48
N PRO A 157 1.63 11.19 3.32
CA PRO A 157 1.49 12.63 3.25
C PRO A 157 0.22 13.08 3.99
N ILE A 158 0.38 14.08 4.84
CA ILE A 158 -0.69 14.66 5.63
C ILE A 158 -1.50 15.64 4.79
N TYR A 159 -2.82 15.49 4.78
CA TYR A 159 -3.76 16.31 4.04
C TYR A 159 -4.78 16.98 4.97
N CYS A 160 -5.69 17.76 4.38
CA CYS A 160 -6.81 18.40 5.07
C CYS A 160 -6.41 19.42 6.16
N ILE A 161 -7.42 20.12 6.71
CA ILE A 161 -7.24 21.02 7.85
C ILE A 161 -7.03 20.28 9.18
N CYS A 162 -7.46 19.02 9.28
CA CYS A 162 -7.26 18.18 10.46
C CYS A 162 -5.81 17.68 10.59
N ARG A 163 -4.99 17.82 9.53
CA ARG A 163 -3.61 17.33 9.48
C ARG A 163 -3.50 15.83 9.73
N GLU A 164 -4.43 15.07 9.16
CA GLU A 164 -4.42 13.62 9.17
C GLU A 164 -4.12 13.07 7.78
N VAL A 165 -3.88 11.76 7.69
CA VAL A 165 -3.64 11.05 6.43
C VAL A 165 -4.91 11.02 5.56
N ALA A 166 -4.77 10.55 4.31
CA ALA A 166 -5.93 10.35 3.45
C ALA A 166 -6.80 9.19 3.98
N TYR A 167 -8.09 9.46 4.23
CA TYR A 167 -9.05 8.42 4.61
C TYR A 167 -10.45 8.78 4.09
N GLY A 168 -11.29 7.77 3.86
CA GLY A 168 -12.66 7.99 3.37
C GLY A 168 -12.72 8.75 2.03
N SER A 169 -13.79 9.53 1.84
CA SER A 169 -13.98 10.36 0.65
C SER A 169 -13.30 11.72 0.81
N MET A 170 -12.60 12.17 -0.23
CA MET A 170 -11.87 13.44 -0.24
C MET A 170 -12.25 14.31 -1.45
N ILE A 171 -12.16 15.62 -1.27
CA ILE A 171 -12.41 16.63 -2.30
C ILE A 171 -11.17 17.50 -2.52
N GLN A 172 -10.85 17.77 -3.79
CA GLN A 172 -9.76 18.65 -4.18
C GLN A 172 -10.26 20.09 -4.32
N CYS A 173 -9.48 21.05 -3.86
CA CYS A 173 -9.72 22.47 -4.06
C CYS A 173 -9.27 22.89 -5.46
N ASP A 174 -10.17 23.49 -6.25
CA ASP A 174 -9.91 23.96 -7.63
C ASP A 174 -9.03 25.21 -7.73
N ASN A 175 -8.40 25.62 -6.63
CA ASN A 175 -7.38 26.66 -6.68
C ASN A 175 -6.01 25.99 -6.71
N ASP A 176 -5.34 26.03 -7.85
CA ASP A 176 -4.00 25.46 -8.05
C ASP A 176 -2.95 25.97 -7.04
N LYS A 177 -3.18 27.18 -6.50
CA LYS A 177 -2.32 27.79 -5.48
C LYS A 177 -2.73 27.46 -4.04
N CYS A 178 -3.61 26.48 -3.84
CA CYS A 178 -4.00 26.02 -2.50
C CYS A 178 -2.83 25.23 -1.88
N PRO A 179 -2.41 25.54 -0.63
CA PRO A 179 -1.30 24.85 0.00
C PRO A 179 -1.63 23.44 0.50
N ILE A 180 -2.92 23.10 0.65
CA ILE A 180 -3.38 21.82 1.22
C ILE A 180 -3.97 20.92 0.12
N GLN A 181 -4.64 21.51 -0.87
CA GLN A 181 -5.24 20.89 -2.05
C GLN A 181 -6.35 19.85 -1.76
N TRP A 182 -6.21 18.96 -0.78
CA TRP A 182 -7.11 17.85 -0.50
C TRP A 182 -7.73 17.94 0.89
N PHE A 183 -9.04 17.68 0.99
CA PHE A 183 -9.80 17.78 2.24
C PHE A 183 -10.77 16.61 2.39
N HIS A 184 -10.96 16.13 3.61
CA HIS A 184 -12.00 15.14 3.91
C HIS A 184 -13.38 15.81 3.86
N LEU A 185 -14.34 15.14 3.24
CA LEU A 185 -15.72 15.64 3.10
C LEU A 185 -16.32 16.07 4.44
N GLU A 186 -16.13 15.27 5.48
CA GLU A 186 -16.62 15.55 6.84
C GLU A 186 -15.97 16.80 7.46
N CYS A 187 -14.65 16.98 7.26
CA CYS A 187 -13.92 18.13 7.79
C CYS A 187 -14.37 19.46 7.17
N VAL A 188 -14.84 19.44 5.93
CA VAL A 188 -15.37 20.62 5.22
C VAL A 188 -16.89 20.63 5.10
N LYS A 189 -17.58 19.72 5.80
CA LYS A 189 -19.05 19.58 5.83
C LYS A 189 -19.67 19.46 4.42
N VAL A 190 -18.96 18.83 3.51
CA VAL A 190 -19.44 18.50 2.16
C VAL A 190 -20.02 17.09 2.24
N THR A 191 -21.30 16.93 1.95
CA THR A 191 -21.99 15.64 2.08
C THR A 191 -21.83 14.77 0.84
N GLU A 192 -21.69 15.39 -0.34
CA GLU A 192 -21.53 14.70 -1.62
C GLU A 192 -20.50 15.43 -2.48
N ILE A 193 -19.73 14.67 -3.27
CA ILE A 193 -18.77 15.23 -4.21
C ILE A 193 -19.57 15.97 -5.30
N PRO A 194 -19.27 17.26 -5.58
CA PRO A 194 -19.91 17.99 -6.68
C PRO A 194 -19.71 17.26 -8.00
N LYS A 195 -20.63 17.47 -8.94
CA LYS A 195 -20.50 16.91 -10.29
C LYS A 195 -19.28 17.53 -10.98
N ASP A 196 -18.71 16.84 -11.95
CA ASP A 196 -17.47 17.27 -12.66
C ASP A 196 -17.51 18.69 -13.25
N ASP A 197 -18.70 19.28 -13.45
CA ASP A 197 -18.90 20.64 -13.95
C ASP A 197 -18.92 21.74 -12.85
N GLU A 198 -18.88 21.38 -11.57
CA GLU A 198 -18.99 22.29 -10.43
C GLU A 198 -17.67 22.46 -9.68
N LEU A 199 -17.15 23.69 -9.64
CA LEU A 199 -15.90 24.02 -8.95
C LEU A 199 -16.11 24.18 -7.44
N TRP A 200 -15.27 23.52 -6.65
CA TRP A 200 -15.25 23.60 -5.20
C TRP A 200 -13.97 24.26 -4.66
N TYR A 201 -14.15 25.13 -3.67
CA TYR A 201 -13.06 25.85 -3.03
C TYR A 201 -13.14 25.72 -1.52
N CYS A 202 -12.02 25.40 -0.87
CA CYS A 202 -11.94 25.40 0.59
C CYS A 202 -12.12 26.82 1.17
N ASP A 203 -12.46 26.93 2.46
CA ASP A 203 -12.74 28.21 3.13
C ASP A 203 -11.65 29.28 2.91
N LYS A 204 -10.38 28.87 2.92
CA LYS A 204 -9.24 29.77 2.69
C LYS A 204 -9.15 30.30 1.26
N CYS A 205 -9.64 29.55 0.28
CA CYS A 205 -9.63 29.93 -1.14
C CYS A 205 -10.95 30.62 -1.53
N SER A 206 -12.07 30.25 -0.93
CA SER A 206 -13.37 30.89 -1.11
C SER A 206 -13.36 32.37 -0.70
N HIS A 207 -12.74 32.69 0.46
CA HIS A 207 -12.63 34.08 0.93
C HIS A 207 -11.75 34.98 0.04
N LYS A 208 -10.83 34.41 -0.75
CA LYS A 208 -9.95 35.19 -1.65
C LYS A 208 -10.63 35.65 -2.94
N LYS A 209 -11.78 35.08 -3.30
CA LYS A 209 -12.54 35.51 -4.48
C LYS A 209 -13.54 36.65 -4.20
N ASN A 210 -13.74 37.03 -2.93
CA ASN A 210 -14.64 38.11 -2.54
C ASN A 210 -13.98 39.48 -2.34
N ILE A 211 -12.85 39.74 -3.01
CA ILE A 211 -12.31 41.10 -3.17
C ILE A 211 -12.16 41.38 -4.67
N LYS A 212 -13.30 41.56 -5.35
CA LYS A 212 -13.51 42.39 -6.56
C LYS A 212 -14.98 42.26 -6.99
N LYS A 213 -15.87 42.94 -6.26
CA LYS A 213 -17.00 43.64 -6.89
C LYS A 213 -16.77 45.12 -6.67
N LYS A 214 -16.35 45.79 -7.75
CA LYS A 214 -16.55 47.23 -7.93
C LYS A 214 -18.05 47.51 -7.78
N SER A 215 -18.39 48.45 -6.92
CA SER A 215 -19.32 49.52 -7.26
C SER A 215 -18.77 50.82 -6.70
#